data_AF-A0AAE8ZZM9-F1
#
_entry.id   AF-A0AAE8ZZM9-F1
#
_cell.length_a   1.000
_cell.length_b   1.000
_cell.length_c   1.000
_cell.angle_alpha   90.00
_cell.angle_beta   90.00
_cell.angle_gamma   90.00
#
_symmetry.space_group_name_H-M   'P 1'
#
loop_
_entity.id
_entity.type
_entity.pdbx_description
1 polymer ?
#
loop_
_entity_poly.entity_id
_entity_poly.type
_entity_poly.pdbx_seq_one_letter_code
_entity_poly.pdbx_strand_id
1 'polypeptide(L)'
;MSLLVYLCYIGPVNLFFTHIGSTFFNSRIQQVFGLGLFIQGPMTQMIITVNRFLVIMFSPTSVPKYSTHITVAALSLTWLAGIWWSTIPGFEDNCFVPFTFDHVGFYFTECNQKIVVWVACIIVSLAVFNNTMNIVLGIKLAISAKKMRGISSEVARNRSRQTTRFFIQSCIQDWLTALVCGTNIISVELLCPNNACMHLTTFAVDSMSYTVDGWVDRY
;
A
#
# COMPACT_ATOMS: atom_id res chain seq x y z
N MET A 1 1.10 -0.89 -11.27
CA MET A 1 2.35 -1.70 -11.43
C MET A 1 2.20 -3.09 -10.81
N SER A 2 1.71 -3.21 -9.57
CA SER A 2 1.45 -4.52 -8.93
C SER A 2 0.52 -5.44 -9.73
N LEU A 3 -0.58 -4.90 -10.29
CA LEU A 3 -1.49 -5.63 -11.18
C LEU A 3 -0.80 -6.16 -12.45
N LEU A 4 0.14 -5.40 -13.01
CA LEU A 4 0.89 -5.80 -14.21
C LEU A 4 1.81 -6.99 -13.90
N VAL A 5 2.51 -6.96 -12.77
CA VAL A 5 3.35 -8.10 -12.33
C VAL A 5 2.48 -9.34 -12.09
N TYR A 6 1.30 -9.17 -11.50
CA TYR A 6 0.35 -10.26 -11.34
C TYR A 6 -0.15 -10.83 -12.68
N LEU A 7 -0.66 -9.99 -13.58
CA LEU A 7 -1.27 -10.43 -14.83
C LEU A 7 -0.26 -10.94 -15.85
N CYS A 8 0.95 -10.38 -15.88
CA CYS A 8 1.96 -10.71 -16.88
C CYS A 8 3.01 -11.72 -16.41
N TYR A 9 3.14 -11.95 -15.10
CA TYR A 9 4.14 -12.88 -14.56
C TYR A 9 3.53 -13.93 -13.63
N ILE A 10 2.98 -13.55 -12.48
CA ILE A 10 2.51 -14.51 -11.46
C ILE A 10 1.34 -15.36 -11.97
N GLY A 11 0.37 -14.75 -12.66
CA GLY A 11 -0.79 -15.40 -13.24
C GLY A 11 -0.41 -16.42 -14.32
N PRO A 12 0.36 -16.03 -15.35
CA PRO A 12 0.84 -16.95 -16.38
C PRO A 12 1.69 -18.10 -15.82
N VAL A 13 2.60 -17.84 -14.88
CA VAL A 13 3.42 -18.90 -14.25
C VAL A 13 2.54 -19.93 -13.53
N ASN A 14 1.52 -19.48 -12.82
CA ASN A 14 0.55 -20.38 -12.18
C ASN A 14 -0.36 -21.11 -13.19
N LEU A 15 -0.79 -20.44 -14.26
CA LEU A 15 -1.66 -21.03 -15.28
C LEU A 15 -0.94 -22.14 -16.05
N PHE A 16 0.31 -21.90 -16.43
CA PHE A 16 1.09 -22.81 -17.25
C PHE A 16 1.95 -23.79 -16.45
N PHE A 17 1.93 -23.71 -15.11
CA PHE A 17 2.72 -24.56 -14.21
C PHE A 17 4.21 -24.62 -14.60
N THR A 18 4.73 -23.50 -15.12
CA THR A 18 6.09 -23.42 -15.64
C THR A 18 6.68 -22.04 -15.39
N HIS A 19 7.94 -21.98 -14.98
CA HIS A 19 8.63 -20.71 -14.78
C HIS A 19 8.93 -20.02 -16.09
N ILE A 20 8.64 -18.72 -16.12
CA ILE A 20 9.03 -17.84 -17.21
C ILE A 20 10.38 -17.22 -16.85
N GLY A 21 11.41 -17.58 -17.61
CA GLY A 21 12.78 -17.04 -17.47
C GLY A 21 13.66 -17.80 -16.48
N SER A 22 14.83 -17.23 -16.18
CA SER A 22 15.79 -17.81 -15.25
C SER A 22 15.40 -17.57 -13.79
N THR A 23 15.93 -18.37 -12.85
CA THR A 23 15.75 -18.16 -11.41
C THR A 23 16.19 -16.76 -10.98
N PHE A 24 17.28 -16.24 -11.55
CA PHE A 24 17.73 -14.87 -11.33
C PHE A 24 16.67 -13.83 -11.73
N PHE A 25 16.07 -13.98 -12.91
CA PHE A 25 15.02 -13.08 -13.38
C PHE A 25 13.80 -13.12 -12.45
N ASN A 26 13.40 -14.31 -12.01
CA ASN A 26 12.31 -14.51 -11.06
C ASN A 26 12.59 -13.80 -9.72
N SER A 27 13.75 -14.06 -9.11
CA SER A 27 14.16 -13.41 -7.86
C SER A 27 14.16 -11.88 -7.97
N ARG A 28 14.57 -11.33 -9.11
CA ARG A 28 14.54 -9.87 -9.35
C ARG A 28 13.12 -9.32 -9.46
N ILE A 29 12.20 -10.04 -10.12
CA ILE A 29 10.78 -9.61 -10.16
C ILE A 29 10.18 -9.67 -8.76
N GLN A 30 10.44 -10.72 -7.99
CA GLN A 30 9.97 -10.80 -6.61
C GLN A 30 10.52 -9.66 -5.76
N GLN A 31 11.78 -9.29 -5.93
CA GLN A 31 12.35 -8.17 -5.19
C GLN A 31 11.67 -6.84 -5.54
N VAL A 32 11.46 -6.56 -6.83
CA VAL A 32 10.77 -5.34 -7.27
C VAL A 32 9.35 -5.29 -6.70
N PHE A 33 8.65 -6.42 -6.79
CA PHE A 33 7.27 -6.54 -6.33
C PHE A 33 7.15 -6.48 -4.81
N GLY A 34 7.83 -7.39 -4.10
CA GLY A 34 7.70 -7.61 -2.66
C GLY A 34 8.38 -6.58 -1.78
N LEU A 35 9.45 -5.91 -2.25
CA LEU A 35 10.16 -4.91 -1.45
C LEU A 35 9.79 -3.47 -1.80
N GLY A 36 9.75 -3.10 -3.07
CA GLY A 36 9.47 -1.70 -3.43
C GLY A 36 8.01 -1.43 -3.72
N LEU A 37 7.39 -2.17 -4.64
CA LEU A 37 5.99 -1.91 -5.01
C LEU A 37 5.02 -2.14 -3.85
N PHE A 38 5.29 -3.12 -2.98
CA PHE A 38 4.46 -3.43 -1.83
C PHE A 38 4.41 -2.30 -0.79
N ILE A 39 5.53 -1.60 -0.56
CA ILE A 39 5.62 -0.46 0.38
C ILE A 39 5.06 0.83 -0.26
N GLN A 40 5.07 0.90 -1.59
CA GLN A 40 4.74 2.13 -2.32
C GLN A 40 3.29 2.60 -2.13
N GLY A 41 2.34 1.67 -1.99
CA GLY A 41 0.94 1.98 -1.70
C GLY A 41 0.78 2.75 -0.38
N PRO A 42 1.17 2.15 0.76
CA PRO A 42 1.13 2.80 2.07
C PRO A 42 1.90 4.13 2.14
N MET A 43 3.07 4.23 1.50
CA MET A 43 3.85 5.47 1.47
C MET A 43 3.15 6.60 0.70
N THR A 44 2.50 6.26 -0.42
CA THR A 44 1.72 7.23 -1.21
C THR A 44 0.54 7.76 -0.40
N GLN A 45 -0.18 6.86 0.28
CA GLN A 45 -1.28 7.23 1.17
C GLN A 45 -0.82 8.12 2.32
N MET A 46 0.38 7.88 2.87
CA MET A 46 0.96 8.73 3.90
C MET A 46 1.17 10.16 3.41
N ILE A 47 1.78 10.35 2.24
CA ILE A 47 2.00 11.70 1.68
C ILE A 47 0.66 12.41 1.44
N ILE A 48 -0.33 11.72 0.87
CA ILE A 48 -1.65 12.29 0.62
C ILE A 48 -2.31 12.69 1.95
N THR A 49 -2.24 11.83 2.96
CA THR A 49 -2.81 12.08 4.29
C THR A 49 -2.12 13.24 4.99
N VAL A 50 -0.80 13.36 4.90
CA VAL A 50 -0.03 14.49 5.45
C VAL A 50 -0.38 15.80 4.75
N ASN A 51 -0.40 15.82 3.41
CA ASN A 51 -0.78 17.02 2.66
C ASN A 51 -2.20 17.48 3.06
N ARG A 52 -3.13 16.54 3.18
CA ARG A 52 -4.48 16.81 3.64
C ARG A 52 -4.53 17.34 5.06
N PHE A 53 -3.76 16.74 5.97
CA PHE A 53 -3.62 17.20 7.34
C PHE A 53 -3.16 18.66 7.38
N LEU A 54 -2.11 18.99 6.66
CA LEU A 54 -1.57 20.35 6.60
C LEU A 54 -2.61 21.36 6.08
N VAL A 55 -3.29 21.03 4.97
CA VAL A 55 -4.31 21.90 4.36
C VAL A 55 -5.49 22.13 5.31
N ILE A 56 -6.03 21.09 5.93
CA ILE A 56 -7.20 21.22 6.83
C ILE A 56 -6.80 21.86 8.17
N MET A 57 -5.59 21.60 8.64
CA MET A 57 -5.15 22.11 9.94
C MET A 57 -4.79 23.58 9.90
N PHE A 58 -4.00 23.99 8.90
CA PHE A 58 -3.34 25.29 8.83
C PHE A 58 -3.89 26.22 7.76
N SER A 59 -4.59 25.71 6.74
CA SER A 59 -5.16 26.51 5.64
C SER A 59 -6.68 26.31 5.50
N PRO A 60 -7.48 26.67 6.53
CA PRO A 60 -8.92 26.42 6.53
C PRO A 60 -9.67 27.21 5.45
N THR A 61 -9.17 28.38 5.03
CA THR A 61 -9.86 29.36 4.17
C THR A 61 -9.50 29.29 2.69
N SER A 62 -8.27 28.91 2.31
CA SER A 62 -7.91 28.69 0.91
C SER A 62 -6.74 27.72 0.79
N VAL A 63 -6.80 26.79 -0.16
CA VAL A 63 -5.71 25.84 -0.39
C VAL A 63 -4.62 26.56 -1.18
N PRO A 64 -3.38 26.66 -0.66
CA PRO A 64 -2.30 27.28 -1.39
C PRO A 64 -1.96 26.47 -2.65
N LYS A 65 -1.83 27.14 -3.81
CA LYS A 65 -1.49 26.51 -5.10
C LYS A 65 -0.15 25.75 -5.06
N TYR A 66 0.78 26.17 -4.20
CA TYR A 66 2.08 25.50 -4.05
C TYR A 66 1.96 24.11 -3.38
N SER A 67 0.89 23.83 -2.63
CA SER A 67 0.70 22.56 -1.92
C SER A 67 0.71 21.37 -2.87
N THR A 68 0.11 21.53 -4.05
CA THR A 68 0.07 20.50 -5.10
C THR A 68 1.47 20.20 -5.63
N HIS A 69 2.26 21.23 -5.94
CA HIS A 69 3.62 21.04 -6.45
C HIS A 69 4.54 20.36 -5.43
N ILE A 70 4.44 20.73 -4.15
CA ILE A 70 5.19 20.08 -3.07
C ILE A 70 4.77 18.62 -2.92
N THR A 71 3.46 18.34 -2.96
CA THR A 71 2.94 16.96 -2.86
C THR A 71 3.41 16.10 -4.02
N VAL A 72 3.36 16.61 -5.25
CA VAL A 72 3.86 15.91 -6.44
C VAL A 72 5.36 15.63 -6.32
N ALA A 73 6.16 16.63 -5.90
CA ALA A 73 7.60 16.43 -5.69
C ALA A 73 7.88 15.38 -4.61
N ALA A 74 7.16 15.40 -3.49
CA ALA A 74 7.27 14.40 -2.43
C ALA A 74 6.91 12.99 -2.93
N LEU A 75 5.85 12.86 -3.72
CA LEU A 75 5.48 11.58 -4.35
C LEU A 75 6.56 11.10 -5.33
N SER A 76 7.11 11.98 -6.16
CA SER A 76 8.19 11.61 -7.06
C SER A 76 9.41 11.09 -6.30
N LEU A 77 9.78 11.74 -5.18
CA LEU A 77 10.89 11.29 -4.34
C LEU A 77 10.63 9.94 -3.68
N THR A 78 9.40 9.65 -3.23
CA THR A 78 9.10 8.32 -2.67
C THR A 78 9.11 7.23 -3.73
N TRP A 79 8.66 7.51 -4.95
CA TRP A 79 8.82 6.57 -6.07
C TRP A 79 10.29 6.28 -6.38
N LEU A 80 11.16 7.30 -6.38
CA LEU A 80 12.60 7.10 -6.57
C LEU A 80 13.21 6.27 -5.44
N ALA A 81 12.82 6.54 -4.18
CA ALA A 81 13.25 5.75 -3.03
C ALA A 81 12.74 4.29 -3.11
N GLY A 82 11.51 4.07 -3.57
CA GLY A 82 10.95 2.74 -3.78
C GLY A 82 11.69 1.96 -4.88
N ILE A 83 12.03 2.61 -6.00
CA ILE A 83 12.85 2.03 -7.07
C ILE A 83 14.25 1.69 -6.53
N TRP A 84 14.85 2.60 -5.77
CA TRP A 84 16.13 2.35 -5.11
C TRP A 84 16.04 1.13 -4.19
N TRP A 85 15.02 1.07 -3.32
CA TRP A 85 14.78 -0.04 -2.40
C TRP A 85 14.54 -1.39 -3.11
N SER A 86 13.80 -1.37 -4.23
CA SER A 86 13.61 -2.52 -5.13
C SER A 86 14.88 -3.01 -5.78
N THR A 87 15.85 -2.13 -6.00
CA THR A 87 17.04 -2.43 -6.81
C THR A 87 18.28 -2.71 -6.00
N ILE A 88 18.28 -2.40 -4.69
CA ILE A 88 19.45 -2.30 -3.80
C ILE A 88 20.56 -3.28 -4.21
N PRO A 89 21.71 -2.77 -4.70
CA PRO A 89 22.91 -3.55 -4.97
C PRO A 89 23.73 -3.91 -3.71
N GLY A 90 23.23 -3.57 -2.51
CA GLY A 90 23.90 -3.77 -1.22
C GLY A 90 23.40 -4.97 -0.38
N PHE A 91 22.37 -5.69 -0.82
CA PHE A 91 21.99 -6.96 -0.19
C PHE A 91 22.75 -8.11 -0.86
N GLU A 92 23.22 -9.07 -0.06
CA GLU A 92 23.84 -10.29 -0.57
C GLU A 92 22.86 -11.10 -1.43
N ASP A 93 23.38 -11.81 -2.44
CA ASP A 93 22.55 -12.56 -3.38
C ASP A 93 21.65 -13.62 -2.69
N ASN A 94 22.08 -14.11 -1.52
CA ASN A 94 21.32 -15.05 -0.68
C ASN A 94 20.05 -14.44 -0.06
N CYS A 95 19.88 -13.11 -0.08
CA CYS A 95 18.69 -12.42 0.37
C CYS A 95 17.58 -12.42 -0.68
N PHE A 96 17.90 -12.72 -1.94
CA PHE A 96 16.96 -12.69 -3.05
C PHE A 96 16.41 -14.07 -3.33
N VAL A 97 15.20 -14.33 -2.84
CA VAL A 97 14.47 -15.56 -3.16
C VAL A 97 13.61 -15.38 -4.42
N PRO A 98 13.42 -16.42 -5.23
CA PRO A 98 12.45 -16.45 -6.31
C PRO A 98 11.04 -16.74 -5.78
N PHE A 99 10.01 -16.36 -6.54
CA PHE A 99 8.63 -16.59 -6.11
C PHE A 99 8.43 -18.07 -5.82
N THR A 100 7.87 -18.35 -4.65
CA THR A 100 7.53 -19.71 -4.24
C THR A 100 6.27 -20.15 -4.97
N PHE A 101 6.41 -21.13 -5.86
CA PHE A 101 5.29 -21.85 -6.44
C PHE A 101 5.35 -23.30 -5.99
N ASP A 102 4.19 -23.93 -5.78
CA ASP A 102 4.09 -25.29 -5.23
C ASP A 102 4.87 -26.34 -6.03
N HIS A 103 5.04 -26.09 -7.33
CA HIS A 103 5.73 -26.99 -8.26
C HIS A 103 7.24 -26.75 -8.34
N VAL A 104 7.79 -25.73 -7.66
CA VAL A 104 9.19 -25.28 -7.92
C VAL A 104 10.04 -25.09 -6.66
N GLY A 105 9.57 -25.68 -5.57
CA GLY A 105 10.35 -25.77 -4.34
C GLY A 105 10.36 -24.47 -3.53
N PHE A 106 10.66 -24.64 -2.25
CA PHE A 106 10.68 -23.57 -1.27
C PHE A 106 12.13 -23.11 -1.03
N TYR A 107 12.38 -21.82 -1.17
CA TYR A 107 13.69 -21.22 -0.93
C TYR A 107 13.64 -20.43 0.36
N PHE A 108 14.21 -20.99 1.44
CA PHE A 108 14.30 -20.35 2.74
C PHE A 108 15.70 -19.82 2.98
N THR A 109 15.82 -18.52 3.24
CA THR A 109 17.07 -17.92 3.70
C THR A 109 16.82 -16.99 4.88
N GLU A 110 17.71 -17.01 5.88
CA GLU A 110 17.57 -16.16 7.07
C GLU A 110 17.58 -14.66 6.72
N CYS A 111 18.33 -14.26 5.69
CA CYS A 111 18.36 -12.88 5.24
C CYS A 111 16.99 -12.44 4.71
N ASN A 112 16.36 -13.24 3.85
CA ASN A 112 15.04 -12.92 3.31
C ASN A 112 13.99 -12.79 4.42
N GLN A 113 14.02 -13.70 5.41
CA GLN A 113 13.09 -13.63 6.54
C GLN A 113 13.23 -12.33 7.34
N LYS A 114 14.46 -11.90 7.62
CA LYS A 114 14.69 -10.61 8.27
C LYS A 114 14.08 -9.47 7.45
N ILE A 115 14.36 -9.42 6.14
CA ILE A 115 13.83 -8.38 5.25
C ILE A 115 12.29 -8.37 5.27
N VAL A 116 11.64 -9.53 5.15
CA VAL A 116 10.17 -9.63 5.20
C VAL A 116 9.61 -9.07 6.50
N VAL A 117 10.23 -9.38 7.65
CA VAL A 117 9.84 -8.81 8.95
C VAL A 117 10.02 -7.29 8.99
N TRP A 118 11.14 -6.76 8.49
CA TRP A 118 11.36 -5.30 8.39
C TRP A 118 10.28 -4.62 7.56
N VAL A 119 9.96 -5.18 6.38
CA VAL A 119 8.90 -4.65 5.50
C VAL A 119 7.55 -4.67 6.20
N ALA A 120 7.22 -5.76 6.89
CA ALA A 120 5.98 -5.88 7.65
C ALA A 120 5.88 -4.84 8.76
N CYS A 121 6.94 -4.64 9.54
CA CYS A 121 7.00 -3.60 10.57
C CYS A 121 6.79 -2.20 10.00
N ILE A 122 7.39 -1.90 8.83
CA ILE A 122 7.20 -0.61 8.15
C ILE A 122 5.74 -0.43 7.73
N ILE A 123 5.14 -1.44 7.08
CA ILE A 123 3.75 -1.37 6.59
C ILE A 123 2.77 -1.19 7.73
N VAL A 124 2.91 -1.95 8.82
CA VAL A 124 2.05 -1.83 10.00
C VAL A 124 2.21 -0.44 10.64
N SER A 125 3.43 0.07 10.74
CA SER A 125 3.69 1.41 11.28
C SER A 125 3.05 2.51 10.41
N LEU A 126 3.15 2.39 9.08
CA LEU A 126 2.51 3.31 8.13
C LEU A 126 0.98 3.25 8.25
N ALA A 127 0.39 2.05 8.35
CA ALA A 127 -1.04 1.88 8.53
C ALA A 127 -1.53 2.54 9.84
N VAL A 128 -0.82 2.33 10.96
CA VAL A 128 -1.15 2.99 12.24
C VAL A 128 -1.06 4.50 12.10
N PHE A 129 -0.01 5.03 11.46
CA PHE A 129 0.18 6.46 11.27
C PHE A 129 -0.94 7.09 10.41
N ASN A 130 -1.22 6.50 9.24
CA ASN A 130 -2.24 6.97 8.31
C ASN A 130 -3.62 7.01 8.98
N ASN A 131 -4.01 5.92 9.64
CA ASN A 131 -5.26 5.83 10.37
C ASN A 131 -5.35 6.87 11.49
N THR A 132 -4.28 7.06 12.27
CA THR A 132 -4.25 8.05 13.36
C THR A 132 -4.48 9.47 12.83
N MET A 133 -3.76 9.88 11.79
CA MET A 133 -3.90 11.20 11.17
C MET A 133 -5.30 11.41 10.58
N ASN A 134 -5.85 10.38 9.95
CA ASN A 134 -7.19 10.36 9.39
C ASN A 134 -8.27 10.51 10.48
N ILE A 135 -8.12 9.87 11.64
CA ILE A 135 -9.02 10.04 12.80
C ILE A 135 -8.99 11.49 13.30
N VAL A 136 -7.79 12.07 13.47
CA VAL A 136 -7.61 13.46 13.93
C VAL A 136 -8.31 14.44 12.97
N LEU A 137 -8.16 14.24 11.67
CA LEU A 137 -8.85 15.02 10.64
C LEU A 137 -10.37 14.90 10.73
N GLY A 138 -10.87 13.68 10.92
CA GLY A 138 -12.30 13.41 11.12
C GLY A 138 -12.88 14.15 12.34
N ILE A 139 -12.19 14.09 13.48
CA ILE A 139 -12.60 14.78 14.72
C ILE A 139 -12.63 16.30 14.51
N LYS A 140 -11.56 16.89 13.94
CA LYS A 140 -11.49 18.34 13.71
C LYS A 140 -12.62 18.83 12.80
N LEU A 141 -12.92 18.10 11.74
CA LEU A 141 -14.01 18.43 10.84
C LEU A 141 -15.38 18.28 11.51
N ALA A 142 -15.59 17.26 12.33
CA ALA A 142 -16.82 17.10 13.10
C ALA A 142 -17.05 18.28 14.06
N ILE A 143 -15.99 18.74 14.74
CA ILE A 143 -16.04 19.93 15.61
C ILE A 143 -16.34 21.18 14.78
N SER A 144 -15.65 21.38 13.65
CA SER A 144 -15.86 22.51 12.75
C SER A 144 -17.29 22.53 12.18
N ALA A 145 -17.82 21.37 11.79
CA ALA A 145 -19.18 21.23 11.29
C ALA A 145 -20.22 21.57 12.37
N LYS A 146 -20.01 21.14 13.62
CA LYS A 146 -20.86 21.54 14.76
C LYS A 146 -20.82 23.05 14.99
N LYS A 147 -19.65 23.67 14.91
CA LYS A 147 -19.49 25.13 15.06
C LYS A 147 -20.15 25.93 13.91
N MET A 148 -20.15 25.37 12.70
CA MET A 148 -20.75 25.98 11.51
C MET A 148 -22.25 25.66 11.33
N ARG A 149 -22.87 24.81 12.15
CA ARG A 149 -24.32 24.50 12.07
C ARG A 149 -25.24 25.71 12.20
N GLY A 150 -24.75 26.84 12.73
CA GLY A 150 -25.49 28.11 12.76
C GLY A 150 -25.44 28.91 11.45
N ILE A 151 -24.57 28.56 10.50
CA ILE A 151 -24.37 29.28 9.23
C ILE A 151 -24.35 28.22 8.11
N SER A 152 -25.47 28.04 7.42
CA SER A 152 -25.69 27.04 6.37
C SER A 152 -24.72 27.19 5.18
N SER A 153 -23.49 26.69 5.31
CA SER A 153 -22.52 26.59 4.21
C SER A 153 -22.52 25.16 3.68
N GLU A 154 -23.18 24.97 2.54
CA GLU A 154 -23.19 23.72 1.77
C GLU A 154 -21.76 23.24 1.43
N VAL A 155 -20.84 24.19 1.27
CA VAL A 155 -19.40 23.98 1.06
C VAL A 155 -18.76 23.27 2.26
N ALA A 156 -19.08 23.67 3.50
CA ALA A 156 -18.54 23.01 4.70
C ALA A 156 -19.05 21.56 4.85
N ARG A 157 -20.32 21.33 4.50
CA ARG A 157 -20.94 19.99 4.53
C ARG A 157 -20.34 19.06 3.48
N ASN A 158 -20.12 19.54 2.26
CA ASN A 158 -19.49 18.76 1.19
C ASN A 158 -18.03 18.42 1.52
N ARG A 159 -17.26 19.37 2.07
CA ARG A 159 -15.87 19.13 2.51
C ARG A 159 -15.77 18.07 3.62
N SER A 160 -16.73 18.06 4.55
CA SER A 160 -16.81 17.01 5.58
C SER A 160 -17.14 15.65 4.99
N ARG A 161 -18.14 15.54 4.11
CA ARG A 161 -18.53 14.27 3.47
C ARG A 161 -17.40 13.68 2.64
N GLN A 162 -16.75 14.50 1.82
CA GLN A 162 -15.60 14.09 1.03
C GLN A 162 -14.45 13.63 1.93
N THR A 163 -14.31 14.21 3.12
CA THR A 163 -13.32 13.76 4.09
C THR A 163 -13.63 12.45 4.78
N THR A 164 -14.87 12.24 5.17
CA THR A 164 -15.31 10.94 5.69
C THR A 164 -15.16 9.83 4.65
N ARG A 165 -15.43 10.10 3.37
CA ARG A 165 -15.24 9.11 2.28
C ARG A 165 -13.77 8.70 2.12
N PHE A 166 -12.89 9.68 1.96
CA PHE A 166 -11.46 9.42 1.87
C PHE A 166 -10.88 8.78 3.15
N PHE A 167 -11.44 9.09 4.32
CA PHE A 167 -11.10 8.40 5.58
C PHE A 167 -11.43 6.91 5.50
N ILE A 168 -12.67 6.57 5.13
CA ILE A 168 -13.13 5.17 5.02
C ILE A 168 -12.29 4.41 3.99
N GLN A 169 -12.02 5.02 2.84
CA GLN A 169 -11.18 4.48 1.78
C GLN A 169 -9.76 4.16 2.28
N SER A 170 -9.08 5.14 2.90
CA SER A 170 -7.73 4.94 3.46
C SER A 170 -7.73 3.86 4.52
N CYS A 171 -8.69 3.87 5.46
CA CYS A 171 -8.78 2.84 6.50
C CYS A 171 -8.91 1.44 5.89
N ILE A 172 -9.83 1.26 4.93
CA ILE A 172 -10.05 -0.05 4.30
C ILE A 172 -8.76 -0.48 3.58
N GLN A 173 -8.12 0.40 2.81
CA GLN A 173 -6.90 0.06 2.08
C GLN A 173 -5.70 -0.23 2.97
N ASP A 174 -5.48 0.55 4.02
CA ASP A 174 -4.40 0.37 4.99
C ASP A 174 -4.55 -0.97 5.72
N TRP A 175 -5.76 -1.29 6.20
CA TRP A 175 -6.04 -2.55 6.90
C TRP A 175 -6.08 -3.76 5.99
N LEU A 176 -6.54 -3.62 4.74
CA LEU A 176 -6.44 -4.70 3.75
C LEU A 176 -4.97 -5.02 3.45
N THR A 177 -4.12 -4.00 3.26
CA THR A 177 -2.68 -4.19 3.03
C THR A 177 -1.99 -4.84 4.22
N ALA A 178 -2.32 -4.39 5.45
CA ALA A 178 -1.81 -5.00 6.68
C ALA A 178 -2.29 -6.46 6.84
N LEU A 179 -3.54 -6.75 6.47
CA LEU A 179 -4.10 -8.11 6.51
C LEU A 179 -3.38 -9.02 5.53
N VAL A 180 -3.07 -8.58 4.30
CA VAL A 180 -2.24 -9.36 3.35
C VAL A 180 -0.86 -9.63 3.91
N CYS A 181 -0.23 -8.62 4.50
CA CYS A 181 1.08 -8.79 5.10
C CYS A 181 1.04 -9.82 6.23
N GLY A 182 0.01 -9.74 7.09
CA GLY A 182 -0.23 -10.68 8.18
C GLY A 182 -0.57 -12.08 7.70
N THR A 183 -1.45 -12.22 6.69
CA THR A 183 -1.77 -13.53 6.11
C THR A 183 -0.58 -14.12 5.39
N ASN A 184 0.24 -13.35 4.66
CA ASN A 184 1.47 -13.88 4.06
C ASN A 184 2.46 -14.38 5.13
N ILE A 185 2.55 -13.73 6.30
CA ILE A 185 3.39 -14.22 7.41
C ILE A 185 2.79 -15.48 8.05
N ILE A 186 1.49 -15.46 8.36
CA ILE A 186 0.79 -16.56 9.05
C ILE A 186 0.58 -17.78 8.14
N SER A 187 0.35 -17.57 6.84
CA SER A 187 0.15 -18.63 5.85
C SER A 187 1.41 -19.43 5.58
N VAL A 188 2.60 -18.86 5.82
CA VAL A 188 3.88 -19.60 5.82
C VAL A 188 3.96 -20.59 6.98
N GLU A 189 3.30 -20.32 8.12
CA GLU A 189 3.42 -21.14 9.33
C GLU A 189 2.27 -22.14 9.57
N LEU A 190 1.02 -21.84 9.19
CA LEU A 190 -0.14 -22.55 9.79
C LEU A 190 -1.25 -23.04 8.84
N LEU A 191 -1.46 -22.43 7.67
CA LEU A 191 -2.77 -22.55 6.98
C LEU A 191 -2.76 -23.18 5.59
N CYS A 192 -1.65 -23.18 4.84
CA CYS A 192 -1.62 -23.79 3.51
C CYS A 192 -0.32 -24.57 3.25
N PRO A 193 -0.37 -25.90 3.07
CA PRO A 193 0.83 -26.68 2.71
C PRO A 193 1.30 -26.43 1.27
N ASN A 194 0.43 -25.87 0.43
CA ASN A 194 0.65 -25.59 -0.98
C ASN A 194 0.54 -24.07 -1.22
N ASN A 195 1.56 -23.31 -0.83
CA ASN A 195 1.88 -21.87 -1.05
C ASN A 195 1.10 -21.01 -2.10
N ALA A 196 0.31 -21.57 -3.01
CA ALA A 196 -0.67 -20.89 -3.86
C ALA A 196 -1.62 -19.93 -3.12
N CYS A 197 -1.93 -20.19 -1.83
CA CYS A 197 -2.80 -19.32 -1.03
C CYS A 197 -2.24 -17.90 -0.86
N MET A 198 -0.92 -17.73 -0.69
CA MET A 198 -0.28 -16.42 -0.47
C MET A 198 -0.46 -15.47 -1.65
N HIS A 199 -0.29 -16.00 -2.87
CA HIS A 199 -0.38 -15.21 -4.10
C HIS A 199 -1.83 -14.78 -4.39
N LEU A 200 -2.79 -15.63 -4.07
CA LEU A 200 -4.22 -15.34 -4.26
C LEU A 200 -4.73 -14.28 -3.29
N THR A 201 -4.30 -14.32 -2.01
CA THR A 201 -4.69 -13.31 -1.01
C THR A 201 -4.15 -11.92 -1.36
N THR A 202 -2.91 -11.86 -1.85
CA THR A 202 -2.29 -10.61 -2.27
C THR A 202 -2.98 -10.00 -3.51
N PHE A 203 -3.36 -10.82 -4.51
CA PHE A 203 -4.13 -10.38 -5.68
C PHE A 203 -5.55 -9.89 -5.33
N ALA A 204 -6.25 -10.62 -4.46
CA ALA A 204 -7.61 -10.27 -4.04
C ALA A 204 -7.64 -8.89 -3.36
N VAL A 205 -6.62 -8.53 -2.61
CA VAL A 205 -6.55 -7.25 -1.92
C VAL A 205 -6.14 -6.09 -2.81
N ASP A 206 -5.18 -6.28 -3.72
CA ASP A 206 -4.86 -5.26 -4.72
C ASP A 206 -6.12 -4.93 -5.55
N SER A 207 -6.82 -5.96 -6.05
CA SER A 207 -8.06 -5.78 -6.82
C SER A 207 -9.20 -5.16 -5.99
N MET A 208 -9.35 -5.54 -4.73
CA MET A 208 -10.31 -4.90 -3.82
C MET A 208 -9.96 -3.44 -3.53
N SER A 209 -8.68 -3.10 -3.38
CA SER A 209 -8.23 -1.72 -3.14
C SER A 209 -8.57 -0.81 -4.32
N TYR A 210 -8.33 -1.26 -5.57
CA TYR A 210 -8.77 -0.54 -6.78
C TYR A 210 -10.29 -0.46 -6.92
N THR A 211 -11.01 -1.49 -6.46
CA THR A 211 -12.49 -1.49 -6.50
C THR A 211 -13.07 -0.50 -5.50
N VAL A 212 -12.50 -0.41 -4.30
CA VAL A 212 -12.88 0.57 -3.28
C VAL A 212 -12.59 1.99 -3.77
N ASP A 213 -11.42 2.22 -4.40
CA ASP A 213 -11.11 3.51 -5.04
C ASP A 213 -12.15 3.90 -6.08
N GLY A 214 -12.45 2.98 -7.01
CA GLY A 214 -13.42 3.22 -8.08
C GLY A 214 -14.88 3.37 -7.62
N TRP A 215 -15.23 2.84 -6.44
CA TRP A 215 -16.56 3.01 -5.86
C TRP A 215 -16.71 4.35 -5.14
N VAL A 216 -15.66 4.78 -4.41
CA VAL A 216 -15.66 6.05 -3.69
C VAL A 216 -15.63 7.25 -4.64
N ASP A 217 -15.02 7.13 -5.82
CA ASP A 217 -15.00 8.19 -6.84
C ASP A 217 -16.32 8.34 -7.62
N ARG A 218 -17.21 7.33 -7.59
CA ARG A 218 -18.49 7.35 -8.33
C ARG A 218 -19.71 7.82 -7.53
N TYR A 219 -19.63 7.87 -6.20
CA TYR A 219 -20.75 8.20 -5.31
C TYR A 219 -20.38 9.28 -4.32
#